data_AF-A0A6J4QZD9-F1
#
_entry.id   AF-A0A6J4QZD9-F1
#
_cell.length_a   1.000
_cell.length_b   1.000
_cell.length_c   1.000
_cell.angle_alpha   90.00
_cell.angle_beta   90.00
_cell.angle_gamma   90.00
#
_symmetry.space_group_name_H-M   'P 1'
#
loop_
_entity.id
_entity.type
_entity.pdbx_description
1 polymer ?
#
loop_
_entity_poly.entity_id
_entity_poly.type
_entity_poly.pdbx_seq_one_letter_code
_entity_poly.pdbx_strand_id
1 'polypeptide(L)'
;MTNDQQVYLPFFDTPTRVLPSLPSKEVLERVQLEKYRLDCLVRTGSVPFEDVRRGAEPPDFEVMCAESWRRLDCVALTIKQKRLAEALFTKLIEKVAIAGEDRPLEHLAGTQVAMWFGHGSQLPPRATDHSTVTEIVDSLVQVEVDREGIAKLTADIAAHGFPEKFPSGFTVVDTQRFGFQVTPVDSWQPSNALSEQLGFDLSLSYTLAITDIYSELQRLVSGHDNGKIDELLVVVGGPNRDGICFPAEHLFGPWLRENPVEPLTAQHISRVTAHVWLSGDVLDLPLRNL
;
A
#
# COMPACT_ATOMS: atom_id res chain seq x y z
N MET A 1 -6.08 9.11 23.94
CA MET A 1 -6.29 7.66 23.74
C MET A 1 -5.31 6.93 24.64
N THR A 2 -5.76 5.93 25.39
CA THR A 2 -4.89 5.09 26.24
C THR A 2 -3.93 4.29 25.35
N ASN A 3 -2.66 4.20 25.77
CA ASN A 3 -1.49 3.73 25.02
C ASN A 3 -1.48 2.25 24.56
N ASP A 4 -2.59 1.51 24.66
CA ASP A 4 -2.58 0.04 24.53
C ASP A 4 -3.44 -0.54 23.39
N GLN A 5 -4.05 0.29 22.54
CA GLN A 5 -4.69 -0.21 21.32
C GLN A 5 -3.78 0.03 20.11
N GLN A 6 -2.90 -0.94 19.84
CA GLN A 6 -2.29 -1.06 18.51
C GLN A 6 -3.41 -1.33 17.52
N VAL A 7 -3.81 -0.30 16.80
CA VAL A 7 -4.70 -0.46 15.65
C VAL A 7 -3.84 -0.92 14.48
N TYR A 8 -4.35 -1.97 13.85
CA TYR A 8 -3.71 -2.73 12.82
C TYR A 8 -4.48 -2.51 11.52
N LEU A 9 -3.78 -2.11 10.46
CA LEU A 9 -4.40 -1.94 9.15
C LEU A 9 -4.11 -3.19 8.30
N PRO A 10 -5.11 -4.03 7.98
CA PRO A 10 -4.94 -5.12 7.02
C PRO A 10 -4.87 -4.53 5.62
N PHE A 11 -3.79 -4.83 4.90
CA PHE A 11 -3.67 -4.49 3.48
C PHE A 11 -3.92 -5.74 2.66
N PHE A 12 -4.82 -5.63 1.69
CA PHE A 12 -4.95 -6.56 0.58
C PHE A 12 -4.54 -5.78 -0.65
N ASP A 13 -3.47 -6.19 -1.31
CA ASP A 13 -2.98 -5.45 -2.46
C ASP A 13 -2.52 -6.40 -3.56
N THR A 14 -2.86 -6.02 -4.80
CA THR A 14 -2.07 -6.43 -5.96
C THR A 14 -1.27 -5.19 -6.37
N PRO A 15 0.07 -5.25 -6.43
CA PRO A 15 0.87 -4.15 -6.93
C PRO A 15 0.45 -3.77 -8.36
N THR A 16 0.13 -2.49 -8.57
CA THR A 16 -0.42 -2.01 -9.85
C THR A 16 0.58 -1.09 -10.53
N ARG A 17 0.85 -1.35 -11.81
CA ARG A 17 1.63 -0.45 -12.65
C ARG A 17 0.78 0.73 -13.07
N VAL A 18 1.14 1.93 -12.61
CA VAL A 18 0.44 3.18 -12.93
C VAL A 18 1.27 4.12 -13.81
N LEU A 19 2.58 3.86 -13.90
CA LEU A 19 3.51 4.59 -14.76
C LEU A 19 4.43 3.61 -15.50
N PRO A 20 5.02 4.02 -16.63
CA PRO A 20 6.19 3.33 -17.17
C PRO A 20 7.36 3.43 -16.18
N SER A 21 8.33 2.52 -16.29
CA SER A 21 9.57 2.61 -15.51
C SER A 21 10.30 3.93 -15.81
N LEU A 22 10.78 4.58 -14.75
CA LEU A 22 11.40 5.89 -14.79
C LEU A 22 12.93 5.79 -14.65
N PRO A 23 13.69 6.57 -15.43
CA PRO A 23 15.13 6.42 -15.54
C PRO A 23 15.88 6.86 -14.27
N SER A 24 15.35 7.77 -13.46
CA SER A 24 16.03 8.30 -12.28
C SER A 24 15.10 8.67 -11.12
N LYS A 25 15.67 8.85 -9.93
CA LYS A 25 14.99 9.39 -8.74
C LYS A 25 14.44 10.79 -9.02
N GLU A 26 15.26 11.66 -9.61
CA GLU A 26 14.88 13.02 -10.02
C GLU A 26 13.64 13.03 -10.93
N VAL A 27 13.56 12.13 -11.91
CA VAL A 27 12.38 12.04 -12.80
C VAL A 27 11.14 11.56 -12.04
N LEU A 28 11.28 10.58 -11.14
CA LEU A 28 10.19 10.13 -10.28
C LEU A 28 9.64 11.27 -9.42
N GLU A 29 10.52 11.99 -8.73
CA GLU A 29 10.14 13.08 -7.83
C GLU A 29 9.53 14.25 -8.59
N ARG A 30 10.04 14.55 -9.80
CA ARG A 30 9.44 15.56 -10.68
C ARG A 30 8.02 15.17 -11.09
N VAL A 31 7.81 13.93 -11.52
CA VAL A 31 6.48 13.42 -11.88
C VAL A 31 5.54 13.48 -10.67
N GLN A 32 6.06 13.21 -9.48
CA GLN A 32 5.28 13.31 -8.26
C GLN A 32 4.87 14.74 -7.90
N LEU A 33 5.82 15.67 -8.01
CA LEU A 33 5.57 17.09 -7.76
C LEU A 33 4.56 17.68 -8.76
N GLU A 34 4.67 17.34 -10.05
CA GLU A 34 3.72 17.81 -11.07
C GLU A 34 2.33 17.21 -10.89
N LYS A 35 2.23 15.93 -10.48
CA LYS A 35 0.92 15.34 -10.15
C LYS A 35 0.28 16.03 -8.95
N TYR A 36 1.05 16.29 -7.88
CA TYR A 36 0.58 17.07 -6.73
C TYR A 36 0.03 18.44 -7.16
N ARG A 37 0.77 19.15 -8.02
CA ARG A 37 0.37 20.45 -8.57
C ARG A 37 -0.92 20.37 -9.38
N LEU A 38 -1.05 19.35 -10.23
CA LEU A 38 -2.26 19.12 -11.03
C LEU A 38 -3.47 18.76 -10.15
N ASP A 39 -3.30 17.87 -9.18
CA ASP A 39 -4.39 17.45 -8.29
C ASP A 39 -4.87 18.63 -7.43
N CYS A 40 -3.98 19.52 -6.99
CA CYS A 40 -4.35 20.77 -6.33
C CYS A 40 -5.19 21.68 -7.24
N LEU A 41 -4.78 21.85 -8.51
CA LEU A 41 -5.52 22.65 -9.47
C LEU A 41 -6.93 22.09 -9.68
N VAL A 42 -7.04 20.77 -9.88
CA VAL A 42 -8.34 20.10 -10.10
C VAL A 42 -9.24 20.22 -8.87
N ARG A 43 -8.70 20.06 -7.65
CA ARG A 43 -9.50 20.06 -6.42
C ARG A 43 -9.85 21.45 -5.89
N THR A 44 -8.93 22.40 -6.01
CA THR A 44 -9.05 23.73 -5.36
C THR A 44 -9.24 24.87 -6.35
N GLY A 45 -9.03 24.62 -7.66
CA GLY A 45 -9.01 25.66 -8.68
C GLY A 45 -7.70 26.47 -8.71
N SER A 46 -6.71 26.11 -7.90
CA SER A 46 -5.43 26.83 -7.80
C SER A 46 -4.24 25.87 -7.74
N VAL A 47 -3.10 26.29 -8.28
CA VAL A 47 -1.84 25.57 -8.13
C VAL A 47 -1.14 25.98 -6.82
N PRO A 48 -0.44 25.06 -6.14
CA PRO A 48 0.27 25.35 -4.90
C PRO A 48 1.50 26.23 -5.14
N PHE A 49 2.04 26.20 -6.36
CA PHE A 49 3.16 27.02 -6.83
C PHE A 49 3.05 27.25 -8.34
N GLU A 50 3.60 28.38 -8.79
CA GLU A 50 3.47 28.88 -10.16
C GLU A 50 4.52 28.31 -11.11
N ASP A 51 5.77 28.16 -10.62
CA ASP A 51 6.94 27.68 -11.37
C ASP A 51 7.74 26.69 -10.51
N VAL A 52 8.48 25.79 -11.17
CA VAL A 52 9.30 24.76 -10.53
C VAL A 52 10.64 24.60 -11.23
N ARG A 53 11.72 24.74 -10.48
CA ARG A 53 13.10 24.56 -10.97
C ARG A 53 13.81 23.48 -10.18
N ARG A 54 14.88 22.95 -10.78
CA ARG A 54 15.77 22.01 -10.11
C ARG A 54 16.54 22.75 -9.02
N GLY A 55 16.58 22.17 -7.82
CA GLY A 55 17.35 22.71 -6.68
C GLY A 55 18.82 22.30 -6.67
N ALA A 56 19.50 22.65 -5.58
CA ALA A 56 20.94 22.45 -5.41
C ALA A 56 21.33 21.13 -4.68
N GLU A 57 20.36 20.25 -4.44
CA GLU A 57 20.53 18.87 -3.92
C GLU A 57 21.34 18.80 -2.60
N PRO A 58 20.71 19.02 -1.42
CA PRO A 58 19.33 19.45 -1.21
C PRO A 58 19.17 20.99 -1.28
N PRO A 59 17.97 21.50 -1.67
CA PRO A 59 16.73 20.76 -1.97
C PRO A 59 16.73 20.13 -3.37
N ASP A 60 15.84 19.17 -3.60
CA ASP A 60 15.52 18.60 -4.92
C ASP A 60 14.91 19.67 -5.84
N PHE A 61 14.08 20.57 -5.30
CA PHE A 61 13.35 21.59 -6.05
C PHE A 61 13.40 22.99 -5.41
N GLU A 62 13.26 24.00 -6.28
CA GLU A 62 12.86 25.34 -5.88
C GLU A 62 11.49 25.64 -6.52
N VAL A 63 10.53 26.09 -5.72
CA VAL A 63 9.15 26.38 -6.14
C VAL A 63 8.81 27.85 -5.95
N MET A 64 8.12 28.46 -6.91
CA MET A 64 7.68 29.86 -6.82
C MET A 64 6.31 29.96 -6.17
N CYS A 65 6.24 30.61 -5.01
CA CYS A 65 5.01 30.86 -4.24
C CYS A 65 4.88 32.36 -3.95
N ALA A 66 3.84 33.01 -4.50
CA ALA A 66 3.49 34.40 -4.20
C ALA A 66 4.72 35.35 -4.19
N GLU A 67 5.46 35.37 -5.29
CA GLU A 67 6.67 36.18 -5.52
C GLU A 67 7.96 35.74 -4.79
N SER A 68 7.93 34.63 -4.04
CA SER A 68 9.11 34.09 -3.35
C SER A 68 9.46 32.67 -3.79
N TRP A 69 10.75 32.39 -3.94
CA TRP A 69 11.24 31.02 -4.12
C TRP A 69 11.32 30.32 -2.76
N ARG A 70 10.82 29.09 -2.70
CA ARG A 70 10.92 28.20 -1.54
C ARG A 70 11.63 26.92 -1.91
N ARG A 71 12.44 26.41 -0.99
CA ARG A 71 13.24 25.20 -1.16
C ARG A 71 12.40 23.99 -0.74
N LEU A 72 12.04 23.16 -1.70
CA LEU A 72 11.10 22.05 -1.51
C LEU A 72 11.79 20.72 -1.80
N ASP A 73 11.64 19.77 -0.87
CA ASP A 73 12.01 18.38 -1.09
C ASP A 73 10.78 17.51 -1.30
N CYS A 74 10.94 16.46 -2.10
CA CYS A 74 9.88 15.50 -2.38
C CYS A 74 10.33 14.12 -1.92
N VAL A 75 9.52 13.46 -1.09
CA VAL A 75 9.83 12.13 -0.60
C VAL A 75 8.59 11.24 -0.58
N ALA A 76 8.75 9.96 -0.90
CA ALA A 76 7.64 9.01 -0.81
C ALA A 76 7.54 8.42 0.60
N LEU A 77 6.32 8.38 1.15
CA LEU A 77 6.01 7.56 2.33
C LEU A 77 5.91 6.11 1.89
N THR A 78 6.97 5.35 2.17
CA THR A 78 7.04 3.93 1.82
C THR A 78 7.25 3.10 3.08
N ILE A 79 6.35 2.16 3.36
CA ILE A 79 6.55 1.26 4.50
C ILE A 79 7.45 0.11 4.04
N LYS A 80 8.75 0.24 4.33
CA LYS A 80 9.79 -0.71 3.87
C LYS A 80 9.44 -2.17 4.18
N GLN A 81 8.88 -2.42 5.36
CA GLN A 81 8.50 -3.77 5.77
C GLN A 81 7.36 -4.35 4.93
N LYS A 82 6.33 -3.55 4.60
CA LYS A 82 5.26 -3.96 3.67
C LYS A 82 5.84 -4.27 2.28
N ARG A 83 6.67 -3.38 1.74
CA ARG A 83 7.29 -3.58 0.42
C ARG A 83 8.21 -4.81 0.37
N LEU A 84 8.93 -5.09 1.47
CA LEU A 84 9.71 -6.31 1.62
C LEU A 84 8.80 -7.55 1.66
N ALA A 85 7.69 -7.50 2.41
CA ALA A 85 6.72 -8.58 2.49
C ALA A 85 6.15 -8.89 1.10
N GLU A 86 5.72 -7.88 0.35
CA GLU A 86 5.24 -8.01 -1.02
C GLU A 86 6.30 -8.62 -1.95
N ALA A 87 7.54 -8.12 -1.91
CA ALA A 87 8.62 -8.65 -2.74
C ALA A 87 8.98 -10.12 -2.43
N LEU A 88 8.84 -10.54 -1.17
CA LEU A 88 8.98 -11.94 -0.78
C LEU A 88 7.77 -12.76 -1.26
N PHE A 89 6.57 -12.23 -1.09
CA PHE A 89 5.32 -12.87 -1.51
C PHE A 89 5.29 -13.11 -3.01
N THR A 90 5.61 -12.13 -3.85
CA THR A 90 5.67 -12.28 -5.31
C THR A 90 6.54 -13.46 -5.74
N LYS A 91 7.74 -13.58 -5.16
CA LYS A 91 8.65 -14.70 -5.47
C LYS A 91 8.13 -16.04 -4.94
N LEU A 92 7.44 -16.02 -3.80
CA LEU A 92 6.83 -17.21 -3.23
C LEU A 92 5.68 -17.72 -4.12
N ILE A 93 4.78 -16.84 -4.55
CA ILE A 93 3.63 -17.23 -5.38
C ILE A 93 4.05 -17.66 -6.78
N GLU A 94 5.13 -17.10 -7.35
CA GLU A 94 5.73 -17.64 -8.58
C GLU A 94 6.18 -19.10 -8.39
N LYS A 95 6.77 -19.44 -7.24
CA LYS A 95 7.16 -20.82 -6.94
C LYS A 95 5.97 -21.73 -6.65
N VAL A 96 4.93 -21.22 -5.99
CA VAL A 96 3.67 -21.94 -5.77
C VAL A 96 3.01 -22.26 -7.13
N ALA A 97 2.98 -21.31 -8.05
CA ALA A 97 2.41 -21.52 -9.38
C ALA A 97 3.18 -22.59 -10.17
N ILE A 98 4.53 -22.53 -10.18
CA ILE A 98 5.36 -23.55 -10.82
C ILE A 98 5.16 -24.92 -10.17
N ALA A 99 5.10 -25.00 -8.84
CA ALA A 99 4.90 -26.26 -8.13
C ALA A 99 3.47 -26.81 -8.26
N GLY A 100 2.50 -25.96 -8.57
CA GLY A 100 1.09 -26.28 -8.74
C GLY A 100 0.67 -26.55 -10.19
N GLU A 101 1.56 -26.39 -11.18
CA GLU A 101 1.22 -26.45 -12.61
C GLU A 101 0.51 -27.75 -13.02
N ASP A 102 0.93 -28.89 -12.46
CA ASP A 102 0.34 -30.21 -12.72
C ASP A 102 -0.70 -30.65 -11.66
N ARG A 103 -1.21 -29.72 -10.85
CA ARG A 103 -2.13 -30.01 -9.73
C ARG A 103 -3.54 -29.48 -10.03
N PRO A 104 -4.60 -30.15 -9.55
CA PRO A 104 -5.97 -29.72 -9.81
C PRO A 104 -6.32 -28.50 -8.95
N LEU A 105 -6.22 -27.31 -9.55
CA LEU A 105 -6.54 -26.02 -8.94
C LEU A 105 -7.75 -25.35 -9.61
N GLU A 106 -8.42 -26.01 -10.55
CA GLU A 106 -9.50 -25.45 -11.34
C GLU A 106 -10.72 -25.06 -10.50
N HIS A 107 -10.91 -25.69 -9.33
CA HIS A 107 -11.99 -25.35 -8.39
C HIS A 107 -11.83 -23.93 -7.82
N LEU A 108 -10.60 -23.40 -7.81
CA LEU A 108 -10.29 -22.03 -7.40
C LEU A 108 -10.56 -21.00 -8.50
N ALA A 109 -10.91 -21.42 -9.73
CA ALA A 109 -11.12 -20.48 -10.83
C ALA A 109 -12.14 -19.39 -10.48
N GLY A 110 -11.80 -18.13 -10.75
CA GLY A 110 -12.65 -16.98 -10.42
C GLY A 110 -12.78 -16.74 -8.91
N THR A 111 -11.72 -16.97 -8.15
CA THR A 111 -11.63 -16.63 -6.73
C THR A 111 -10.48 -15.67 -6.46
N GLN A 112 -10.57 -14.96 -5.33
CA GLN A 112 -9.47 -14.24 -4.72
C GLN A 112 -9.02 -15.00 -3.47
N VAL A 113 -7.73 -15.32 -3.38
CA VAL A 113 -7.11 -16.00 -2.26
C VAL A 113 -6.23 -15.00 -1.51
N ALA A 114 -6.68 -14.55 -0.34
CA ALA A 114 -5.92 -13.66 0.52
C ALA A 114 -5.12 -14.47 1.54
N MET A 115 -3.80 -14.40 1.48
CA MET A 115 -2.88 -15.21 2.29
C MET A 115 -2.12 -14.38 3.32
N TRP A 116 -1.92 -14.91 4.53
CA TRP A 116 -1.18 -14.27 5.61
C TRP A 116 -0.15 -15.21 6.23
N PHE A 117 0.85 -14.64 6.90
CA PHE A 117 1.90 -15.36 7.63
C PHE A 117 1.97 -14.84 9.07
N GLY A 118 2.09 -15.74 10.05
CA GLY A 118 2.07 -15.38 11.48
C GLY A 118 0.89 -14.48 11.86
N HIS A 119 -0.32 -14.87 11.44
CA HIS A 119 -1.55 -14.09 11.59
C HIS A 119 -1.46 -12.65 11.03
N GLY A 120 -0.74 -12.46 9.92
CA GLY A 120 -0.63 -11.19 9.20
C GLY A 120 0.53 -10.29 9.64
N SER A 121 1.29 -10.69 10.66
CA SER A 121 2.39 -9.88 11.22
C SER A 121 3.79 -10.27 10.75
N GLN A 122 3.93 -11.47 10.16
CA GLN A 122 5.24 -12.00 9.76
C GLN A 122 5.46 -11.84 8.25
N LEU A 123 6.74 -11.75 7.87
CA LEU A 123 7.11 -11.75 6.47
C LEU A 123 6.84 -13.12 5.84
N PRO A 124 6.43 -13.18 4.57
CA PRO A 124 6.38 -14.43 3.82
C PRO A 124 7.75 -15.13 3.85
N PRO A 125 7.77 -16.48 3.87
CA PRO A 125 9.00 -17.24 3.78
C PRO A 125 9.70 -16.97 2.45
N ARG A 126 11.00 -17.25 2.42
CA ARG A 126 11.75 -17.18 1.16
C ARG A 126 11.24 -18.25 0.20
N ALA A 127 11.22 -17.94 -1.09
CA ALA A 127 10.87 -18.87 -2.16
C ALA A 127 11.75 -20.15 -2.23
N THR A 128 12.88 -20.17 -1.51
CA THR A 128 13.76 -21.34 -1.35
C THR A 128 13.29 -22.30 -0.25
N ASP A 129 12.29 -21.93 0.55
CA ASP A 129 11.65 -22.83 1.51
C ASP A 129 10.67 -23.74 0.79
N HIS A 130 11.21 -24.81 0.19
CA HIS A 130 10.44 -25.78 -0.58
C HIS A 130 9.36 -26.47 0.26
N SER A 131 9.58 -26.64 1.57
CA SER A 131 8.60 -27.30 2.45
C SER A 131 7.32 -26.46 2.57
N THR A 132 7.46 -25.16 2.82
CA THR A 132 6.31 -24.26 2.90
C THR A 132 5.63 -24.09 1.54
N VAL A 133 6.38 -24.07 0.43
CA VAL A 133 5.78 -24.04 -0.93
C VAL A 133 4.90 -25.27 -1.17
N THR A 134 5.39 -26.47 -0.87
CA THR A 134 4.61 -27.71 -1.03
C THR A 134 3.37 -27.71 -0.15
N GLU A 135 3.50 -27.31 1.13
CA GLU A 135 2.36 -27.22 2.05
C GLU A 135 1.28 -26.24 1.57
N ILE A 136 1.69 -25.09 1.00
CA ILE A 136 0.75 -24.12 0.40
C ILE A 136 0.01 -24.77 -0.78
N VAL A 137 0.72 -25.39 -1.72
CA VAL A 137 0.10 -26.05 -2.89
C VAL A 137 -0.87 -27.14 -2.46
N ASP A 138 -0.47 -28.00 -1.52
CA ASP A 138 -1.32 -29.07 -1.02
C ASP A 138 -2.58 -28.52 -0.34
N SER A 139 -2.45 -27.42 0.40
CA SER A 139 -3.59 -26.74 1.02
C SER A 139 -4.52 -26.12 -0.02
N LEU A 140 -3.99 -25.49 -1.07
CA LEU A 140 -4.79 -24.94 -2.18
C LEU A 140 -5.53 -26.03 -2.97
N VAL A 141 -4.92 -27.21 -3.13
CA VAL A 141 -5.57 -28.36 -3.78
C VAL A 141 -6.71 -28.92 -2.93
N GLN A 142 -6.55 -28.97 -1.61
CA GLN A 142 -7.52 -29.57 -0.69
C GLN A 142 -8.67 -28.64 -0.31
N VAL A 143 -8.52 -27.34 -0.53
CA VAL A 143 -9.49 -26.36 -0.03
C VAL A 143 -10.80 -26.42 -0.81
N GLU A 144 -11.92 -26.52 -0.09
CA GLU A 144 -13.27 -26.49 -0.68
C GLU A 144 -13.82 -25.06 -0.68
N VAL A 145 -14.42 -24.65 -1.80
CA VAL A 145 -14.95 -23.29 -1.98
C VAL A 145 -16.47 -23.30 -1.90
N ASP A 146 -17.02 -22.78 -0.79
CA ASP A 146 -18.48 -22.65 -0.60
C ASP A 146 -19.03 -21.42 -1.37
N ARG A 147 -19.24 -21.59 -2.68
CA ARG A 147 -19.73 -20.52 -3.55
C ARG A 147 -21.14 -20.07 -3.19
N GLU A 148 -22.02 -21.00 -2.82
CA GLU A 148 -23.42 -20.68 -2.49
C GLU A 148 -23.52 -19.94 -1.15
N GLY A 149 -22.79 -20.40 -0.13
CA GLY A 149 -22.74 -19.73 1.17
C GLY A 149 -22.17 -18.32 1.07
N ILE A 150 -21.10 -18.13 0.29
CA ILE A 150 -20.49 -16.80 0.10
C ILE A 150 -21.42 -15.89 -0.72
N ALA A 151 -22.06 -16.38 -1.79
CA ALA A 151 -23.02 -15.59 -2.55
C ALA A 151 -24.21 -15.12 -1.69
N LYS A 152 -24.73 -16.01 -0.83
CA LYS A 152 -25.80 -15.67 0.12
C LYS A 152 -25.36 -14.60 1.11
N LEU A 153 -24.17 -14.72 1.68
CA LEU A 153 -23.62 -13.72 2.61
C LEU A 153 -23.45 -12.36 1.92
N THR A 154 -22.89 -12.33 0.71
CA THR A 154 -22.71 -11.10 -0.06
C THR A 154 -24.05 -10.42 -0.32
N ALA A 155 -25.08 -11.17 -0.69
CA ALA A 155 -26.44 -10.66 -0.86
C ALA A 155 -27.03 -10.11 0.46
N ASP A 156 -26.83 -10.82 1.57
CA ASP A 156 -27.28 -10.38 2.88
C ASP A 156 -26.59 -9.07 3.31
N ILE A 157 -25.27 -8.94 3.11
CA ILE A 157 -24.51 -7.72 3.39
C ILE A 157 -24.99 -6.56 2.52
N ALA A 158 -25.23 -6.79 1.23
CA ALA A 158 -25.72 -5.75 0.33
C ALA A 158 -27.10 -5.22 0.75
N ALA A 159 -27.96 -6.10 1.27
CA ALA A 159 -29.32 -5.74 1.68
C ALA A 159 -29.42 -5.19 3.12
N HIS A 160 -28.56 -5.62 4.04
CA HIS A 160 -28.72 -5.37 5.49
C HIS A 160 -27.48 -4.73 6.13
N GLY A 161 -26.41 -4.51 5.38
CA GLY A 161 -25.11 -4.07 5.89
C GLY A 161 -24.30 -5.23 6.49
N PHE A 162 -23.10 -4.91 6.97
CA PHE A 162 -22.20 -5.90 7.56
C PHE A 162 -22.80 -6.49 8.86
N PRO A 163 -22.79 -7.82 9.02
CA PRO A 163 -23.28 -8.42 10.26
C PRO A 163 -22.31 -8.13 11.42
N GLU A 164 -22.83 -8.00 12.65
CA GLU A 164 -22.00 -7.88 13.85
C GLU A 164 -21.11 -9.10 14.06
N LYS A 165 -21.53 -10.27 13.56
CA LYS A 165 -20.77 -11.51 13.56
C LYS A 165 -20.89 -12.16 12.20
N PHE A 166 -19.74 -12.39 11.58
CA PHE A 166 -19.69 -13.16 10.35
C PHE A 166 -20.07 -14.64 10.60
N PRO A 167 -20.89 -15.24 9.74
CA PRO A 167 -21.33 -16.63 9.91
C PRO A 167 -20.16 -17.61 9.85
N SER A 168 -20.18 -18.66 10.67
CA SER A 168 -19.19 -19.75 10.56
C SER A 168 -19.30 -20.44 9.20
N GLY A 169 -18.18 -20.76 8.55
CA GLY A 169 -18.18 -21.47 7.26
C GLY A 169 -17.30 -20.85 6.17
N PHE A 170 -16.55 -19.78 6.45
CA PHE A 170 -15.56 -19.32 5.49
C PHE A 170 -14.51 -20.38 5.23
N THR A 171 -14.16 -20.49 3.96
CA THR A 171 -13.01 -21.26 3.51
C THR A 171 -11.74 -20.56 4.00
N VAL A 172 -11.39 -20.81 5.27
CA VAL A 172 -10.16 -20.36 5.92
C VAL A 172 -9.31 -21.58 6.20
N VAL A 173 -8.13 -21.60 5.61
CA VAL A 173 -7.06 -22.50 6.02
C VAL A 173 -6.19 -21.72 6.99
N ASP A 174 -5.96 -22.24 8.19
CA ASP A 174 -5.07 -21.63 9.17
C ASP A 174 -4.12 -22.69 9.73
N THR A 175 -2.83 -22.53 9.43
CA THR A 175 -1.76 -23.41 9.88
C THR A 175 -0.82 -22.63 10.79
N GLN A 176 0.15 -23.31 11.41
CA GLN A 176 1.17 -22.63 12.21
C GLN A 176 2.10 -21.72 11.38
N ARG A 177 2.18 -21.89 10.05
CA ARG A 177 3.12 -21.18 9.18
C ARG A 177 2.45 -20.09 8.34
N PHE A 178 1.28 -20.41 7.81
CA PHE A 178 0.49 -19.53 6.96
C PHE A 178 -0.99 -19.79 7.15
N GLY A 179 -1.81 -18.84 6.77
CA GLY A 179 -3.23 -19.07 6.54
C GLY A 179 -3.68 -18.35 5.27
N PHE A 180 -4.82 -18.72 4.76
CA PHE A 180 -5.46 -18.01 3.66
C PHE A 180 -6.96 -18.15 3.72
N GLN A 181 -7.63 -17.17 3.11
CA GLN A 181 -9.07 -17.17 2.88
C GLN A 181 -9.32 -17.20 1.37
N VAL A 182 -10.28 -18.02 0.94
CA VAL A 182 -10.75 -18.07 -0.45
C VAL A 182 -12.10 -17.37 -0.56
N THR A 183 -12.20 -16.41 -1.48
CA THR A 183 -13.43 -15.64 -1.73
C THR A 183 -13.77 -15.69 -3.23
N PRO A 184 -14.85 -16.37 -3.64
CA PRO A 184 -15.41 -16.28 -4.98
C PRO A 184 -15.75 -14.84 -5.34
N VAL A 185 -15.52 -14.47 -6.60
CA VAL A 185 -15.89 -13.16 -7.13
C VAL A 185 -16.82 -13.32 -8.34
N ASP A 186 -17.85 -12.47 -8.43
CA ASP A 186 -18.88 -12.56 -9.48
C ASP A 186 -18.33 -12.29 -10.89
N SER A 187 -17.35 -11.39 -10.97
CA SER A 187 -16.65 -11.04 -12.21
C SER A 187 -15.15 -11.03 -11.95
N TRP A 188 -14.50 -12.16 -12.18
CA TRP A 188 -13.05 -12.25 -12.09
C TRP A 188 -12.37 -11.68 -13.33
N GLN A 189 -11.35 -10.85 -13.12
CA GLN A 189 -10.39 -10.46 -14.14
C GLN A 189 -9.00 -10.64 -13.54
N PRO A 190 -8.03 -11.23 -14.29
CA PRO A 190 -6.69 -11.41 -13.76
C PRO A 190 -6.06 -10.08 -13.42
N SER A 191 -5.61 -9.93 -12.17
CA SER A 191 -4.97 -8.69 -11.73
C SER A 191 -3.53 -8.52 -12.27
N ASN A 192 -2.92 -9.62 -12.72
CA ASN A 192 -1.59 -9.66 -13.34
C ASN A 192 -1.40 -10.97 -14.15
N ALA A 193 -0.25 -11.11 -14.82
CA ALA A 193 0.06 -12.27 -15.66
C ALA A 193 0.12 -13.61 -14.88
N LEU A 194 0.53 -13.59 -13.61
CA LEU A 194 0.53 -14.79 -12.76
C LEU A 194 -0.91 -15.21 -12.44
N SER A 195 -1.79 -14.26 -12.12
CA SER A 195 -3.21 -14.54 -11.92
C SER A 195 -3.87 -15.07 -13.19
N GLU A 196 -3.48 -14.55 -14.36
CA GLU A 196 -3.92 -15.06 -15.66
C GLU A 196 -3.51 -16.52 -15.88
N GLN A 197 -2.27 -16.87 -15.51
CA GLN A 197 -1.78 -18.25 -15.56
C GLN A 197 -2.52 -19.18 -14.59
N LEU A 198 -2.81 -18.72 -13.37
CA LEU A 198 -3.45 -19.53 -12.32
C LEU A 198 -4.97 -19.67 -12.48
N GLY A 199 -5.63 -18.72 -13.13
CA GLY A 199 -7.09 -18.65 -13.21
C GLY A 199 -7.78 -18.10 -11.94
N PHE A 200 -6.99 -17.62 -10.97
CA PHE A 200 -7.43 -16.99 -9.73
C PHE A 200 -6.36 -16.02 -9.21
N ASP A 201 -6.72 -15.14 -8.27
CA ASP A 201 -5.77 -14.19 -7.67
C ASP A 201 -5.21 -14.70 -6.35
N LEU A 202 -3.91 -14.49 -6.13
CA LEU A 202 -3.26 -14.61 -4.83
C LEU A 202 -2.81 -13.22 -4.38
N SER A 203 -3.29 -12.78 -3.21
CA SER A 203 -2.87 -11.52 -2.60
C SER A 203 -2.32 -11.73 -1.20
N LEU A 204 -1.40 -10.87 -0.80
CA LEU A 204 -0.87 -10.85 0.56
C LEU A 204 -1.83 -10.05 1.44
N SER A 205 -2.22 -10.64 2.57
CA SER A 205 -2.79 -9.95 3.71
C SER A 205 -1.68 -9.70 4.72
N TYR A 206 -1.22 -8.44 4.77
CA TYR A 206 -0.17 -8.00 5.67
C TYR A 206 -0.68 -6.88 6.56
N THR A 207 -0.34 -6.96 7.84
CA THR A 207 -0.83 -6.03 8.86
C THR A 207 0.30 -5.13 9.33
N LEU A 208 0.07 -3.81 9.33
CA LEU A 208 0.99 -2.84 9.91
C LEU A 208 0.42 -2.22 11.18
N ALA A 209 1.30 -1.99 12.15
CA ALA A 209 0.95 -1.17 13.29
C ALA A 209 0.96 0.31 12.88
N ILE A 210 -0.05 1.06 13.30
CA ILE A 210 -0.14 2.49 13.04
C ILE A 210 1.09 3.27 13.53
N THR A 211 1.66 2.86 14.66
CA THR A 211 2.87 3.47 15.22
C THR A 211 4.05 3.44 14.26
N ASP A 212 4.10 2.46 13.36
CA ASP A 212 5.16 2.34 12.35
C ASP A 212 5.01 3.41 11.26
N ILE A 213 3.76 3.78 10.93
CA ILE A 213 3.46 4.85 9.96
C ILE A 213 3.91 6.20 10.52
N TYR A 214 3.58 6.48 11.80
CA TYR A 214 4.02 7.71 12.46
C TYR A 214 5.54 7.79 12.62
N SER A 215 6.15 6.68 13.06
CA SER A 215 7.61 6.60 13.19
C SER A 215 8.29 6.84 11.84
N GLU A 216 7.73 6.31 10.76
CA GLU A 216 8.26 6.53 9.41
C GLU A 216 8.06 7.98 8.94
N LEU A 217 6.90 8.59 9.18
CA LEU A 217 6.67 10.01 8.87
C LEU A 217 7.66 10.92 9.61
N GLN A 218 7.83 10.72 10.93
CA GLN A 218 8.80 11.48 11.71
C GLN A 218 10.24 11.23 11.22
N ARG A 219 10.59 9.98 10.88
CA ARG A 219 11.90 9.65 10.31
C ARG A 219 12.15 10.38 8.98
N LEU A 220 11.12 10.50 8.13
CA LEU A 220 11.21 11.24 6.87
C LEU A 220 11.40 12.73 7.12
N VAL A 221 10.58 13.34 7.99
CA VAL A 221 10.75 14.76 8.36
C VAL A 221 12.15 15.01 8.92
N SER A 222 12.58 14.26 9.94
CA SER A 222 13.91 14.43 10.55
C SER A 222 15.07 14.16 9.59
N GLY A 223 14.90 13.25 8.63
CA GLY A 223 15.92 12.96 7.61
C GLY A 223 16.13 14.10 6.61
N HIS A 224 15.09 14.92 6.39
CA HIS A 224 15.10 16.05 5.47
C HIS A 224 15.19 17.40 6.19
N ASP A 225 15.06 17.44 7.52
CA ASP A 225 15.14 18.65 8.32
C ASP A 225 16.56 19.19 8.39
N ASN A 226 16.93 20.01 7.41
CA ASN A 226 18.19 20.71 7.34
C ASN A 226 17.94 22.15 6.86
N GLY A 227 18.79 23.10 7.24
CA GLY A 227 18.61 24.53 6.90
C GLY A 227 18.60 24.87 5.39
N LYS A 228 18.68 23.86 4.50
CA LYS A 228 18.53 24.00 3.06
C LYS A 228 17.12 23.71 2.55
N ILE A 229 16.21 23.18 3.37
CA ILE A 229 14.85 22.81 2.99
C ILE A 229 13.85 23.63 3.80
N ASP A 230 12.90 24.28 3.12
CA ASP A 230 11.84 25.08 3.74
C ASP A 230 10.54 24.29 3.87
N GLU A 231 10.23 23.44 2.88
CA GLU A 231 9.00 22.66 2.79
C GLU A 231 9.28 21.20 2.38
N LEU A 232 8.51 20.26 2.92
CA LEU A 232 8.59 18.84 2.57
C LEU A 232 7.26 18.35 2.00
N LEU A 233 7.29 17.85 0.78
CA LEU A 233 6.18 17.12 0.16
C LEU A 233 6.36 15.62 0.40
N VAL A 234 5.41 15.01 1.09
CA VAL A 234 5.36 13.56 1.34
C VAL A 234 4.33 12.91 0.43
N VAL A 235 4.77 12.08 -0.50
CA VAL A 235 3.90 11.38 -1.45
C VAL A 235 3.46 10.04 -0.85
N VAL A 236 2.17 9.92 -0.54
CA VAL A 236 1.56 8.74 0.08
C VAL A 236 1.05 7.79 -1.00
N GLY A 237 1.50 6.53 -0.96
CA GLY A 237 1.14 5.50 -1.95
C GLY A 237 1.63 5.79 -3.38
N GLY A 238 2.64 6.67 -3.50
CA GLY A 238 3.26 7.01 -4.78
C GLY A 238 4.01 5.83 -5.41
N PRO A 239 4.16 5.83 -6.74
CA PRO A 239 4.84 4.76 -7.45
C PRO A 239 6.34 4.74 -7.10
N ASN A 240 6.96 3.57 -7.21
CA ASN A 240 8.41 3.45 -7.20
C ASN A 240 9.01 3.79 -8.58
N ARG A 241 10.33 3.64 -8.74
CA ARG A 241 11.02 3.87 -10.04
C ARG A 241 10.55 2.94 -11.15
N ASP A 242 9.99 1.78 -10.82
CA ASP A 242 9.41 0.87 -11.80
C ASP A 242 7.97 1.24 -12.16
N GLY A 243 7.45 2.36 -11.64
CA GLY A 243 6.08 2.80 -11.89
C GLY A 243 5.01 1.99 -11.17
N ILE A 244 5.40 1.19 -10.17
CA ILE A 244 4.52 0.32 -9.40
C ILE A 244 4.03 1.06 -8.14
N CYS A 245 2.72 1.10 -7.97
CA CYS A 245 2.04 1.49 -6.74
C CYS A 245 1.60 0.25 -5.96
N PHE A 246 1.48 0.43 -4.64
CA PHE A 246 0.82 -0.52 -3.75
C PHE A 246 -0.50 0.15 -3.34
N PRO A 247 -1.61 -0.10 -4.08
CA PRO A 247 -2.84 0.63 -3.89
C PRO A 247 -3.17 0.84 -2.43
N ALA A 248 -3.23 -0.18 -1.60
CA ALA A 248 -3.64 -0.08 -0.21
C ALA A 248 -2.77 0.88 0.67
N GLU A 249 -1.58 1.32 0.22
CA GLU A 249 -0.88 2.49 0.84
C GLU A 249 -1.69 3.81 0.74
N HIS A 250 -2.65 3.92 -0.18
CA HIS A 250 -3.55 5.09 -0.29
C HIS A 250 -4.47 5.25 0.92
N LEU A 251 -4.77 4.16 1.65
CA LEU A 251 -5.62 4.18 2.83
C LEU A 251 -5.01 5.02 3.97
N PHE A 252 -3.69 5.24 3.94
CA PHE A 252 -3.03 6.15 4.86
C PHE A 252 -3.56 7.58 4.74
N GLY A 253 -4.01 8.01 3.56
CA GLY A 253 -4.55 9.36 3.35
C GLY A 253 -5.80 9.66 4.18
N PRO A 254 -6.94 8.97 3.94
CA PRO A 254 -8.14 9.10 4.74
C PRO A 254 -7.87 8.88 6.24
N TRP A 255 -7.03 7.89 6.55
CA TRP A 255 -6.68 7.60 7.93
C TRP A 255 -5.94 8.76 8.63
N LEU A 256 -4.93 9.37 7.99
CA LEU A 256 -4.21 10.54 8.52
C LEU A 256 -5.13 11.75 8.72
N ARG A 257 -6.16 11.89 7.87
CA ARG A 257 -7.17 12.96 7.99
C ARG A 257 -8.09 12.74 9.20
N GLU A 258 -8.55 11.51 9.40
CA GLU A 258 -9.52 11.16 10.44
C GLU A 258 -8.88 10.97 11.82
N ASN A 259 -7.58 10.65 11.86
CA ASN A 259 -6.82 10.35 13.06
C ASN A 259 -5.65 11.35 13.19
N PRO A 260 -5.91 12.55 13.74
CA PRO A 260 -4.91 13.61 13.80
C PRO A 260 -3.67 13.12 14.56
N VAL A 261 -2.57 13.15 13.85
CA VAL A 261 -1.25 12.70 14.28
C VAL A 261 -0.72 13.62 15.38
N GLU A 262 0.10 13.12 16.30
CA GLU A 262 0.89 14.03 17.15
C GLU A 262 1.73 14.94 16.25
N PRO A 263 1.84 16.25 16.54
CA PRO A 263 2.59 17.16 15.68
C PRO A 263 4.02 16.66 15.45
N LEU A 264 4.39 16.55 14.16
CA LEU A 264 5.73 16.18 13.74
C LEU A 264 6.72 17.24 14.21
N THR A 265 7.93 16.83 14.57
CA THR A 265 8.97 17.75 15.07
C THR A 265 10.01 18.06 14.00
N ALA A 266 10.34 19.35 13.84
CA ALA A 266 11.36 19.87 12.93
C ALA A 266 11.95 21.20 13.46
N GLN A 267 13.15 21.57 13.03
CA GLN A 267 13.83 22.83 13.36
C GLN A 267 13.83 23.81 12.18
N HIS A 268 13.98 23.31 10.95
CA HIS A 268 14.19 24.13 9.76
C HIS A 268 13.01 24.08 8.80
N ILE A 269 12.42 22.90 8.62
CA ILE A 269 11.23 22.73 7.79
C ILE A 269 10.08 23.51 8.44
N SER A 270 9.39 24.32 7.66
CA SER A 270 8.26 25.15 8.11
C SER A 270 6.89 24.55 7.75
N ARG A 271 6.86 23.63 6.77
CA ARG A 271 5.64 23.00 6.28
C ARG A 271 5.91 21.58 5.82
N VAL A 272 5.00 20.67 6.20
CA VAL A 272 4.97 19.30 5.69
C VAL A 272 3.59 19.04 5.08
N THR A 273 3.55 18.68 3.81
CA THR A 273 2.31 18.39 3.09
C THR A 273 2.32 16.94 2.63
N ALA A 274 1.27 16.18 2.95
CA ALA A 274 1.05 14.85 2.41
C ALA A 274 0.15 14.91 1.17
N HIS A 275 0.60 14.31 0.07
CA HIS A 275 -0.18 14.14 -1.16
C HIS A 275 -0.45 12.66 -1.41
N VAL A 276 -1.72 12.28 -1.49
CA VAL A 276 -2.16 10.90 -1.69
C VAL A 276 -2.27 10.62 -3.18
N TRP A 277 -1.40 9.74 -3.68
CA TRP A 277 -1.21 9.54 -5.11
C TRP A 277 -2.50 9.19 -5.86
N LEU A 278 -3.24 8.18 -5.38
CA LEU A 278 -4.40 7.66 -6.11
C LEU A 278 -5.63 8.57 -6.00
N SER A 279 -5.91 9.16 -4.84
CA SER A 279 -7.09 10.01 -4.65
C SER A 279 -6.85 11.48 -5.01
N GLY A 280 -5.59 11.91 -5.11
CA GLY A 280 -5.22 13.32 -5.27
C GLY A 280 -5.48 14.16 -4.00
N ASP A 281 -5.76 13.51 -2.87
CA ASP A 281 -5.95 14.22 -1.62
C ASP A 281 -4.66 14.90 -1.16
N VAL A 282 -4.83 16.06 -0.53
CA VAL A 282 -3.74 16.88 0.00
C VAL A 282 -4.08 17.20 1.44
N LEU A 283 -3.12 16.97 2.33
CA LEU A 283 -3.24 17.16 3.77
C LEU A 283 -2.03 17.96 4.25
N ASP A 284 -2.24 19.08 4.94
CA ASP A 284 -1.16 19.70 5.69
C ASP A 284 -0.99 18.95 7.01
N LEU A 285 0.21 18.41 7.24
CA LEU A 285 0.50 17.65 8.45
C LEU A 285 0.89 18.63 9.57
N PRO A 286 0.37 18.43 10.81
CA PRO A 286 0.69 19.32 11.92
C PRO A 286 2.17 19.24 12.26
N LEU A 287 2.80 20.40 12.42
CA LEU A 287 4.21 20.55 12.72
C LEU A 287 4.41 21.34 14.02
N ARG A 288 5.39 20.93 14.82
CA ARG A 288 5.89 21.66 15.99
C ARG A 288 7.35 22.02 15.73
N ASN A 289 7.59 23.32 15.56
CA ASN A 289 8.95 23.85 15.42
C ASN A 289 9.65 23.85 16.79
N LEU A 290 10.89 23.37 16.80
CA LEU A 290 11.76 23.29 18.00
C LEU A 290 12.67 24.50 18.12
#